data_AF-C1KC27-F1
#
_entry.id   AF-C1KC27-F1
#
_cell.length_a   1.000
_cell.length_b   1.000
_cell.length_c   1.000
_cell.angle_alpha   90.00
_cell.angle_beta   90.00
_cell.angle_gamma   90.00
#
_symmetry.space_group_name_H-M   'P 1'
#
loop_
_entity.id
_entity.type
_entity.pdbx_description
1 polymer ?
#
loop_
_entity_poly.entity_id
_entity_poly.type
_entity_poly.pdbx_seq_one_letter_code
_entity_poly.pdbx_strand_id
1 'polypeptide(L)' 'HLDWTAAFSIRYGNLYYNPFHMLSIAFLYGSALLFAMHGATILAVSRFGGDREIDQITDRGTAAERAAIFW' A
#
# COMPACT_ATOMS: atom_id res chain seq x y z
N HIS A 1 -16.10 -22.46 2.97
CA HIS A 1 -14.85 -21.90 3.54
C HIS A 1 -15.12 -20.65 4.38
N LEU A 2 -16.06 -19.77 3.99
CA LEU A 2 -16.47 -18.62 4.81
C LEU A 2 -16.98 -19.03 6.20
N ASP A 3 -17.85 -20.05 6.30
CA ASP A 3 -18.34 -20.56 7.58
C ASP A 3 -17.21 -21.04 8.49
N TRP A 4 -16.17 -21.65 7.90
CA TRP A 4 -14.98 -22.08 8.63
C TRP A 4 -14.20 -20.87 9.19
N THR A 5 -14.03 -19.79 8.42
CA THR A 5 -13.36 -18.56 8.88
C THR A 5 -14.10 -17.94 10.07
N ALA A 6 -15.44 -17.88 10.01
CA ALA A 6 -16.25 -17.38 11.10
C ALA A 6 -16.19 -18.30 12.33
N ALA A 7 -16.34 -19.61 12.13
CA ALA A 7 -16.25 -20.60 13.20
C ALA A 7 -14.88 -20.60 13.88
N PHE A 8 -13.79 -20.33 13.15
CA PHE A 8 -12.45 -20.15 13.72
C PHE A 8 -12.41 -18.97 14.70
N SER A 9 -12.94 -17.80 14.32
CA SER A 9 -13.04 -16.64 15.21
C SER A 9 -13.88 -16.93 16.47
N ILE A 10 -15.02 -17.59 16.30
CA ILE A 10 -15.89 -17.97 17.43
C ILE A 10 -15.15 -18.94 18.37
N ARG A 11 -14.50 -19.98 17.82
CA ARG A 11 -13.81 -21.03 18.60
C ARG A 11 -12.66 -20.48 19.45
N TYR A 12 -11.99 -19.43 18.98
CA TYR A 12 -10.83 -18.81 19.64
C TYR A 12 -11.15 -17.46 20.31
N GLY A 13 -12.43 -17.14 20.54
CA GLY A 13 -12.82 -16.03 21.41
C GLY A 13 -12.64 -14.64 20.77
N ASN A 14 -13.13 -14.48 19.55
CA ASN A 14 -13.13 -13.24 18.77
C ASN A 14 -11.74 -12.78 18.30
N LEU A 15 -11.45 -13.05 17.04
CA LEU A 15 -10.18 -12.72 16.39
C LEU A 15 -9.88 -11.21 16.29
N TYR A 16 -10.87 -10.32 16.51
CA TYR A 16 -10.59 -8.88 16.56
C TYR A 16 -9.61 -8.50 17.68
N TYR A 17 -9.51 -9.29 18.75
CA TYR A 17 -8.59 -9.05 19.86
C TYR A 17 -7.23 -9.74 19.71
N ASN A 18 -6.98 -10.44 18.60
CA ASN A 18 -5.68 -11.02 18.31
C ASN A 18 -4.74 -9.94 17.71
N PRO A 19 -3.57 -9.65 18.32
CA PRO A 19 -2.68 -8.59 17.84
C PRO A 19 -2.14 -8.82 16.43
N PHE A 20 -1.89 -10.07 16.03
CA PHE A 20 -1.42 -10.38 14.67
C PHE A 20 -2.53 -10.24 13.63
N HIS A 21 -3.78 -10.51 14.01
CA HIS A 21 -4.93 -10.27 13.13
C HIS A 21 -5.16 -8.77 12.92
N MET A 22 -5.00 -7.95 13.97
CA MET A 22 -5.01 -6.48 13.85
C MET A 22 -3.89 -5.99 12.92
N LEU A 23 -2.65 -6.46 13.11
CA LEU A 23 -1.53 -6.11 12.22
C LEU A 23 -1.81 -6.50 10.76
N SER A 24 -2.39 -7.69 10.53
CA SER A 24 -2.76 -8.13 9.19
C SER A 24 -3.80 -7.21 8.54
N ILE A 25 -4.83 -6.76 9.28
CA ILE A 25 -5.81 -5.78 8.78
C ILE A 25 -5.12 -4.44 8.48
N ALA A 26 -4.24 -3.98 9.36
CA ALA A 26 -3.49 -2.74 9.15
C ALA A 26 -2.65 -2.81 7.87
N PHE A 27 -1.96 -3.92 7.61
CA PHE A 27 -1.21 -4.11 6.36
C PHE A 27 -2.13 -4.25 5.14
N LEU A 28 -3.29 -4.92 5.26
CA LEU A 28 -4.25 -5.01 4.17
C LEU A 28 -4.74 -3.62 3.73
N TYR A 29 -5.18 -2.80 4.69
CA TYR A 29 -5.60 -1.43 4.41
C TYR A 29 -4.41 -0.55 3.97
N GLY A 30 -3.26 -0.72 4.60
CA GLY A 30 -2.02 -0.01 4.25
C GLY A 30 -1.56 -0.29 2.83
N SER A 31 -1.69 -1.53 2.33
CA SER A 31 -1.37 -1.86 0.94
C SER A 31 -2.28 -1.14 -0.05
N ALA A 32 -3.60 -1.15 0.19
CA ALA A 32 -4.55 -0.43 -0.67
C ALA A 32 -4.27 1.08 -0.65
N LEU A 33 -4.01 1.64 0.52
CA LEU A 33 -3.65 3.05 0.70
C LEU A 33 -2.36 3.41 -0.05
N LEU A 34 -1.27 2.69 0.20
CA LEU A 34 0.04 2.99 -0.38
C LEU A 34 0.07 2.77 -1.89
N PHE A 35 -0.62 1.76 -2.42
CA PHE A 35 -0.70 1.58 -3.87
C PHE A 35 -1.54 2.69 -4.50
N ALA A 36 -2.67 3.08 -3.89
CA ALA A 36 -3.45 4.22 -4.39
C ALA A 36 -2.62 5.51 -4.42
N MET A 37 -1.88 5.80 -3.35
CA MET A 37 -0.95 6.93 -3.27
C MET A 37 0.13 6.84 -4.36
N HIS A 38 0.90 5.75 -4.38
CA HIS A 38 2.02 5.56 -5.28
C HIS A 38 1.59 5.56 -6.76
N GLY A 39 0.60 4.74 -7.12
CA GLY A 39 0.11 4.63 -8.49
C GLY A 39 -0.45 5.96 -9.03
N ALA A 40 -1.19 6.70 -8.20
CA ALA A 40 -1.66 8.03 -8.59
C ALA A 40 -0.51 9.03 -8.73
N THR A 41 0.48 9.01 -7.84
CA THR A 41 1.68 9.86 -7.94
C THR A 41 2.44 9.58 -9.24
N ILE A 42 2.75 8.30 -9.55
CA ILE A 42 3.47 7.93 -10.77
C ILE A 42 2.72 8.38 -12.03
N LEU A 43 1.40 8.17 -12.10
CA LEU A 43 0.60 8.63 -13.24
C LEU A 43 0.58 10.17 -13.34
N ALA A 44 0.55 10.89 -12.23
CA ALA A 44 0.57 12.36 -12.22
C ALA A 44 1.89 12.95 -12.75
N VAL A 45 3.01 12.27 -12.49
CA VAL A 45 4.36 12.66 -12.96
C VAL A 45 4.80 11.91 -14.24
N SER A 46 3.94 11.07 -14.83
CA SER A 46 4.24 10.36 -16.09
C SER A 46 4.58 11.31 -17.25
N ARG A 47 4.01 12.52 -17.24
CA ARG A 47 4.36 13.61 -18.18
C ARG A 47 5.84 14.05 -18.12
N PHE A 48 6.55 13.68 -17.05
CA PHE A 48 7.98 13.93 -16.84
C PHE A 48 8.80 12.63 -16.93
N GLY A 49 8.19 11.52 -17.37
CA GLY A 49 8.82 10.19 -17.43
C GLY A 49 8.97 9.51 -16.07
N GLY A 50 8.13 9.82 -15.09
CA GLY A 50 8.21 9.25 -13.73
C GLY A 50 7.97 7.74 -13.65
N ASP A 51 7.33 7.13 -14.65
CA ASP A 51 7.16 5.68 -14.80
C ASP A 51 8.45 4.94 -15.15
N ARG A 52 9.50 5.65 -15.60
CA ARG A 52 10.86 5.11 -15.80
C ARG A 52 11.62 5.12 -14.47
N GLU A 53 11.10 4.39 -13.49
CA GLU A 53 11.55 4.48 -12.10
C GLU A 53 13.03 4.09 -11.92
N ILE A 54 13.54 3.12 -12.69
CA ILE A 54 14.96 2.73 -12.64
C ILE A 54 15.87 3.92 -12.95
N ASP A 55 15.56 4.65 -14.04
CA ASP A 55 16.35 5.81 -14.45
C ASP A 55 16.25 6.92 -13.40
N GLN A 56 15.05 7.20 -12.89
CA GLN A 56 14.81 8.21 -11.86
C GLN A 56 15.49 7.89 -10.51
N ILE A 57 15.70 6.60 -10.20
CA ILE A 57 16.42 6.16 -9.01
C ILE A 57 17.93 6.38 -9.19
N THR A 58 18.48 6.06 -10.36
CA THR A 58 19.92 6.20 -10.64
C THR A 58 20.35 7.63 -10.92
N ASP A 59 19.50 8.41 -11.60
CA ASP A 59 19.72 9.81 -11.97
C ASP A 59 18.42 10.60 -11.73
N ARG A 60 18.38 11.30 -10.60
CA ARG A 60 17.15 11.92 -10.10
C ARG A 60 16.69 13.06 -11.00
N GLY A 61 15.57 12.86 -11.69
CA GLY A 61 14.93 13.88 -12.54
C GLY A 61 13.83 14.68 -11.82
N THR A 62 13.28 15.67 -12.54
CA THR A 62 12.18 16.51 -12.02
C THR A 62 10.91 15.73 -11.69
N ALA A 63 10.72 14.53 -12.26
CA ALA A 63 9.60 13.65 -11.91
C ALA A 63 9.68 13.20 -10.45
N ALA A 64 10.84 12.64 -10.04
CA ALA A 64 11.09 12.20 -8.68
C ALA A 64 11.09 13.38 -7.68
N GLU A 65 11.66 14.52 -8.05
CA GLU A 65 11.67 15.72 -7.19
C GLU A 65 10.26 16.24 -6.91
N ARG A 66 9.40 16.32 -7.94
CA ARG A 66 8.01 16.77 -7.77
C ARG A 66 7.17 15.75 -7.01
N ALA A 67 7.39 14.46 -7.25
CA ALA A 67 6.73 13.39 -6.50
C ALA A 67 7.07 13.47 -5.01
N ALA A 68 8.35 13.73 -4.68
CA ALA A 68 8.79 13.87 -3.29
C ALA A 68 8.27 15.14 -2.61
N ILE A 69 8.25 16.30 -3.29
CA ILE A 69 7.78 17.57 -2.71
C ILE A 69 6.24 17.61 -2.52
N PHE A 70 5.50 16.79 -3.27
CA PHE A 70 4.06 16.65 -3.08
C PHE A 70 3.68 16.02 -1.73
N TRP A 71 4.54 15.15 -1.19
CA TRP A 71 4.34 14.45 0.09
C TRP A 71 5.14 15.11 1.21
#